data_AF-A0A9P7A5B7-F1
#
_entry.id   AF-A0A9P7A5B7-F1
#
_cell.length_a   1.000
_cell.length_b   1.000
_cell.length_c   1.000
_cell.angle_alpha   90.00
_cell.angle_beta   90.00
_cell.angle_gamma   90.00
#
_symmetry.space_group_name_H-M   'P 1'
#
loop_
_entity.id
_entity.type
_entity.pdbx_description
1 polymer ?
#
loop_
_entity_poly.entity_id
_entity_poly.type
_entity_poly.pdbx_seq_one_letter_code
_entity_poly.pdbx_strand_id
1 'polypeptide(L)'
;MQAAMMYAFGRLQCLGNLPWHESEMHSGQMLGNPSVSVEVQVGEVAVSARAITSSLLIKMYHFNNLPENLAIRDYRPGGHGDTSELLWWAGRCMRHCLHAIYSIAFLCMLCSDEVLKIQAHDIHFFSNGLILTLPFRKTHQNGDIKPFWLWLMPTEEEHLCTIQAIAKWTMSERFLELFRNNLLDIGIDPSLYGTHSFWRGGCQYLHVERWWPLHCICEWGGWSLEFTNLTIVKYLISHNNDATEPREQFFNPDRHPSIKCPHCGRSCLCA
;
A
#
# COMPACT_ATOMS: atom_id res chain seq x y z
N MET A 1 9.60 -5.09 30.24
CA MET A 1 10.41 -6.05 31.01
C MET A 1 10.84 -5.51 32.38
N GLN A 2 11.30 -4.25 32.46
CA GLN A 2 11.78 -3.61 33.69
C GLN A 2 10.82 -3.70 34.90
N ALA A 3 9.52 -3.41 34.71
CA ALA A 3 8.54 -3.49 35.79
C ALA A 3 8.37 -4.92 36.37
N ALA A 4 8.50 -5.95 35.52
CA ALA A 4 8.44 -7.35 35.95
C ALA A 4 9.70 -7.74 36.73
N MET A 5 10.86 -7.25 36.33
CA MET A 5 12.12 -7.48 37.06
C MET A 5 12.14 -6.73 38.40
N MET A 6 11.66 -5.48 38.46
CA MET A 6 11.52 -4.75 39.72
C MET A 6 10.58 -5.47 40.68
N TYR A 7 9.46 -6.02 40.18
CA TYR A 7 8.57 -6.84 40.99
C TYR A 7 9.23 -8.13 41.49
N ALA A 8 9.94 -8.84 40.62
CA ALA A 8 10.61 -10.08 40.98
C ALA A 8 11.72 -9.86 42.02
N PHE A 9 12.64 -8.92 41.77
CA PHE A 9 13.74 -8.65 42.69
C PHE A 9 13.27 -7.96 43.98
N GLY A 10 12.35 -7.00 43.87
CA GLY A 10 11.85 -6.26 45.03
C GLY A 10 10.93 -7.09 45.92
N ARG A 11 9.98 -7.82 45.34
CA ARG A 11 8.89 -8.49 46.08
C ARG A 11 9.04 -10.00 46.22
N LEU A 12 9.52 -10.71 45.19
CA LEU A 12 9.68 -12.17 45.26
C LEU A 12 11.00 -12.57 45.92
N GLN A 13 12.07 -11.84 45.64
CA GLN A 13 13.39 -12.07 46.24
C GLN A 13 13.64 -11.23 47.51
N CYS A 14 12.67 -10.39 47.89
CA CYS A 14 12.73 -9.51 49.07
C CYS A 14 13.99 -8.62 49.14
N LEU A 15 14.60 -8.29 47.99
CA LEU A 15 15.83 -7.48 47.93
C LEU A 15 15.54 -5.97 48.06
N GLY A 16 14.26 -5.59 48.19
CA GLY A 16 13.83 -4.22 48.38
C GLY A 16 14.06 -3.32 47.15
N ASN A 17 14.17 -2.02 47.40
CA ASN A 17 14.34 -0.99 46.38
C ASN A 17 15.69 -0.25 46.49
N LEU A 18 16.58 -0.71 47.37
CA LEU A 18 17.91 -0.11 47.50
C LEU A 18 18.73 -0.44 46.24
N PRO A 19 19.52 0.50 45.70
CA PRO A 19 20.45 0.21 44.61
C PRO A 19 21.41 -0.93 45.00
N TRP A 20 21.83 -1.72 44.01
CA TRP A 20 22.84 -2.77 44.20
C TRP A 20 24.15 -2.15 44.72
N HIS A 21 24.60 -2.56 45.90
CA HIS A 21 25.79 -2.05 46.57
C HIS A 21 26.48 -3.15 47.38
N GLU A 22 27.76 -2.97 47.71
CA GLU A 22 28.48 -3.88 48.58
C GLU A 22 28.12 -3.60 50.06
N SER A 23 27.94 -4.66 50.84
CA SER A 23 27.62 -4.60 52.27
C SER A 23 28.77 -3.98 53.06
N GLU A 24 28.49 -2.92 53.81
CA GLU A 24 29.47 -2.25 54.69
C GLU A 24 29.97 -3.16 55.83
N MET A 25 29.21 -4.18 56.20
CA MET A 25 29.55 -5.08 57.31
C MET A 25 30.28 -6.35 56.87
N HIS A 26 30.16 -6.76 55.60
CA HIS A 26 30.74 -7.99 55.07
C HIS A 26 31.29 -7.72 53.68
N SER A 27 32.60 -7.47 53.58
CA SER A 27 33.26 -7.26 52.29
C SER A 27 33.07 -8.48 51.37
N GLY A 28 32.68 -8.22 50.12
CA GLY A 28 32.35 -9.21 49.10
C GLY A 28 30.87 -9.61 49.01
N GLN A 29 30.02 -9.19 49.95
CA GLN A 29 28.58 -9.49 49.90
C GLN A 29 27.80 -8.34 49.25
N MET A 30 27.22 -8.58 48.07
CA MET A 30 26.38 -7.59 47.39
C MET A 30 24.94 -7.64 47.92
N LEU A 31 24.36 -6.47 48.19
CA LEU A 31 23.01 -6.26 48.69
C LEU A 31 22.25 -5.24 47.83
N GLY A 32 20.92 -5.28 47.88
CA GLY A 32 20.03 -4.38 47.13
C GLY A 32 19.42 -5.02 45.88
N ASN A 33 18.79 -4.22 45.04
CA ASN A 33 18.07 -4.68 43.86
C ASN A 33 18.87 -4.37 42.59
N PRO A 34 19.34 -5.40 41.84
CA PRO A 34 20.16 -5.20 40.66
C PRO A 34 19.42 -4.50 39.51
N SER A 35 18.09 -4.50 39.52
CA SER A 35 17.29 -3.77 38.50
C SER A 35 17.23 -2.25 38.71
N VAL A 36 17.74 -1.76 39.85
CA VAL A 36 17.72 -0.34 40.25
C VAL A 36 19.13 0.28 40.20
N SER A 37 20.16 -0.49 39.86
CA SER A 37 21.53 0.04 39.77
C SER A 37 21.71 0.92 38.53
N VAL A 38 22.53 1.96 38.66
CA VAL A 38 22.81 2.95 37.62
C VAL A 38 23.40 2.27 36.37
N GLU A 39 24.24 1.25 36.55
CA GLU A 39 24.89 0.53 35.45
C GLU A 39 23.90 -0.24 34.55
N VAL A 40 22.77 -0.70 35.09
CA VAL A 40 21.71 -1.35 34.29
C VAL A 40 20.85 -0.33 33.55
N GLN A 41 20.76 0.91 34.05
CA GLN A 41 20.01 2.00 33.40
C GLN A 41 20.77 2.67 32.24
N VAL A 42 22.09 2.55 32.19
CA VAL A 42 22.93 3.24 31.19
C VAL A 42 22.91 2.56 29.81
N GLY A 43 22.42 1.32 29.70
CA GLY A 43 22.47 0.52 28.46
C GLY A 43 21.26 0.62 27.52
N GLU A 44 20.08 1.01 27.99
CA GLU A 44 18.89 1.14 27.14
C GLU A 44 18.57 2.62 26.88
N VAL A 45 19.07 3.16 25.77
CA VAL A 45 18.53 4.43 25.27
C VAL A 45 17.05 4.21 24.97
N ALA A 46 16.17 4.87 25.72
CA ALA A 46 14.74 4.74 25.55
C ALA A 46 14.33 5.02 24.10
N VAL A 47 13.86 4.00 23.39
CA VAL A 47 13.30 4.12 22.04
C VAL A 47 12.09 5.04 22.10
N SER A 48 11.97 5.97 21.15
CA SER A 48 10.91 6.99 21.12
C SER A 48 10.99 8.06 22.22
N ALA A 49 12.15 8.26 22.87
CA ALA A 49 12.36 9.36 23.80
C ALA A 49 12.29 10.77 23.16
N ARG A 50 12.37 10.85 21.83
CA ARG A 50 12.29 12.11 21.06
C ARG A 50 11.04 12.13 20.20
N ALA A 51 10.25 13.19 20.33
CA ALA A 51 9.12 13.44 19.46
C ALA A 51 9.57 13.93 18.07
N ILE A 52 8.89 13.47 17.02
CA ILE A 52 8.99 14.07 15.69
C ILE A 52 8.28 15.43 15.74
N THR A 53 8.94 16.47 15.24
CA THR A 53 8.39 17.83 15.17
C THR A 53 7.91 18.14 13.77
N SER A 54 6.97 19.10 13.63
CA SER A 54 6.56 19.63 12.33
C SER A 54 7.77 20.13 11.51
N SER A 55 8.76 20.76 12.16
CA SER A 55 10.00 21.21 11.50
C SER A 55 10.86 20.08 10.93
N LEU A 56 10.82 18.87 11.50
CA LEU A 56 11.48 17.70 10.92
C LEU A 56 10.71 17.21 9.69
N LEU A 57 9.37 17.17 9.74
CA LEU A 57 8.54 16.81 8.60
C LEU A 57 8.72 17.78 7.43
N ILE A 58 8.83 19.09 7.69
CA ILE A 58 9.18 20.10 6.67
C ILE A 58 10.49 19.75 5.97
N LYS A 59 11.55 19.47 6.74
CA LYS A 59 12.86 19.13 6.19
C LYS A 59 12.81 17.86 5.35
N MET A 60 12.13 16.83 5.84
CA MET A 60 11.95 15.57 5.11
C MET A 60 11.13 15.77 3.82
N TYR A 61 10.07 16.57 3.88
CA TYR A 61 9.25 16.92 2.74
C TYR A 61 10.06 17.62 1.65
N HIS A 62 10.76 18.70 1.98
CA HIS A 62 11.59 19.42 0.99
C HIS A 62 12.68 18.54 0.40
N PHE A 63 13.35 17.74 1.24
CA PHE A 63 14.35 16.79 0.77
C PHE A 63 13.76 15.79 -0.24
N ASN A 64 12.60 15.21 0.08
CA ASN A 64 11.94 14.24 -0.80
C ASN A 64 11.42 14.84 -2.12
N ASN A 65 11.20 16.16 -2.16
CA ASN A 65 10.76 16.89 -3.36
C ASN A 65 11.92 17.52 -4.16
N LEU A 66 13.19 17.27 -3.80
CA LEU A 66 14.33 17.66 -4.63
C LEU A 66 14.26 16.93 -5.99
N PRO A 67 14.62 17.56 -7.12
CA PRO A 67 14.56 16.93 -8.45
C PRO A 67 15.26 15.58 -8.53
N GLU A 68 16.40 15.44 -7.84
CA GLU A 68 17.19 14.20 -7.76
C GLU A 68 16.43 13.03 -7.10
N ASN A 69 15.53 13.34 -6.16
CA ASN A 69 14.71 12.39 -5.41
C ASN A 69 13.33 12.15 -6.07
N LEU A 70 12.93 13.03 -6.98
CA LEU A 70 11.77 12.86 -7.85
C LEU A 70 12.08 11.99 -9.08
N ALA A 71 13.34 11.76 -9.41
CA ALA A 71 13.70 10.85 -10.50
C ALA A 71 13.21 9.42 -10.18
N ILE A 72 12.40 8.86 -11.08
CA ILE A 72 12.03 7.44 -11.03
C ILE A 72 13.27 6.65 -11.43
N ARG A 73 13.78 5.84 -10.50
CA ARG A 73 14.90 4.94 -10.72
C ARG A 73 14.40 3.52 -10.78
N ASP A 74 14.96 2.74 -11.68
CA ASP A 74 14.74 1.30 -11.76
C ASP A 74 15.22 0.64 -10.47
N TYR A 75 14.45 -0.32 -9.98
CA TYR A 75 14.83 -1.10 -8.82
C TYR A 75 16.15 -1.83 -9.10
N ARG A 76 17.17 -1.57 -8.27
CA ARG A 76 18.41 -2.34 -8.25
C ARG A 76 18.44 -3.08 -6.91
N PRO A 77 18.56 -4.43 -6.91
CA PRO A 77 18.82 -5.16 -5.67
C PRO A 77 20.16 -4.69 -5.11
N GLY A 78 20.16 -4.02 -3.96
CA GLY A 78 21.37 -3.52 -3.33
C GLY A 78 22.24 -4.67 -2.82
N GLY A 79 23.51 -4.68 -3.21
CA GLY A 79 24.51 -5.55 -2.62
C GLY A 79 24.92 -4.99 -1.26
N HIS A 80 24.82 -5.80 -0.20
CA HIS A 80 25.32 -5.42 1.13
C HIS A 80 26.83 -5.11 1.06
N GLY A 81 27.22 -3.84 0.93
CA GLY A 81 28.64 -3.51 0.93
C GLY A 81 29.03 -2.04 0.86
N ASP A 82 28.25 -1.15 0.25
CA ASP A 82 28.73 0.22 -0.01
C ASP A 82 27.96 1.29 0.78
N THR A 83 28.68 2.04 1.62
CA THR A 83 28.14 3.12 2.46
C THR A 83 27.56 4.29 1.64
N SER A 84 27.94 4.38 0.35
CA SER A 84 27.33 5.26 -0.65
C SER A 84 25.85 4.92 -0.90
N GLU A 85 25.46 3.63 -0.82
CA GLU A 85 24.09 3.18 -1.06
C GLU A 85 23.13 3.51 0.10
N LEU A 86 23.64 3.73 1.32
CA LEU A 86 22.83 4.09 2.49
C LEU A 86 22.09 5.43 2.32
N LEU A 87 22.67 6.39 1.59
CA LEU A 87 22.01 7.66 1.28
C LEU A 87 20.86 7.50 0.27
N TRP A 88 20.88 6.41 -0.51
CA TRP A 88 20.01 6.17 -1.67
C TRP A 88 19.04 4.99 -1.46
N TRP A 89 18.64 4.75 -0.22
CA TRP A 89 17.80 3.63 0.17
C TRP A 89 16.35 3.65 -0.36
N ALA A 90 15.83 4.82 -0.78
CA ALA A 90 14.46 4.97 -1.27
C ALA A 90 14.37 5.83 -2.52
N GLY A 91 13.61 5.37 -3.52
CA GLY A 91 13.19 6.14 -4.69
C GLY A 91 11.93 6.99 -4.43
N ARG A 92 11.51 7.79 -5.43
CA ARG A 92 10.36 8.71 -5.35
C ARG A 92 9.12 8.08 -4.70
N CYS A 93 8.70 6.90 -5.16
CA CYS A 93 7.46 6.27 -4.71
C CYS A 93 7.50 5.93 -3.21
N MET A 94 8.56 5.25 -2.77
CA MET A 94 8.73 4.89 -1.36
C MET A 94 8.80 6.13 -0.47
N ARG A 95 9.47 7.20 -0.92
CA ARG A 95 9.53 8.48 -0.19
C ARG A 95 8.17 9.14 -0.03
N HIS A 96 7.34 9.16 -1.07
CA HIS A 96 5.98 9.72 -1.01
C HIS A 96 5.01 8.83 -0.21
N CYS A 97 5.11 7.51 -0.35
CA CYS A 97 4.38 6.54 0.47
C CYS A 97 4.67 6.77 1.96
N LEU A 98 5.95 6.82 2.33
CA LEU A 98 6.37 7.10 3.69
C LEU A 98 5.93 8.47 4.17
N HIS A 99 6.00 9.49 3.31
CA HIS A 99 5.52 10.81 3.67
C HIS A 99 4.01 10.81 3.96
N ALA A 100 3.20 10.10 3.17
CA ALA A 100 1.78 9.91 3.46
C ALA A 100 1.56 9.21 4.82
N ILE A 101 2.32 8.14 5.10
CA ILE A 101 2.29 7.43 6.38
C ILE A 101 2.66 8.38 7.53
N TYR A 102 3.72 9.19 7.40
CA TYR A 102 4.15 10.13 8.42
C TYR A 102 3.11 11.20 8.69
N SER A 103 2.51 11.79 7.64
CA SER A 103 1.51 12.84 7.79
C SER A 103 0.23 12.30 8.45
N ILE A 104 -0.20 11.09 8.10
CA ILE A 104 -1.33 10.41 8.77
C ILE A 104 -1.00 10.11 10.23
N ALA A 105 0.16 9.50 10.50
CA ALA A 105 0.61 9.18 11.86
C ALA A 105 0.67 10.44 12.75
N PHE A 106 1.24 11.51 12.20
CA PHE A 106 1.45 12.77 12.90
C PHE A 106 0.13 13.50 13.20
N LEU A 107 -0.75 13.67 12.21
CA LEU A 107 -2.02 14.39 12.40
C LEU A 107 -3.07 13.58 13.16
N CYS A 108 -3.12 12.27 12.96
CA CYS A 108 -4.10 11.41 13.63
C CYS A 108 -3.58 10.84 14.97
N MET A 109 -2.34 11.15 15.35
CA MET A 109 -1.66 10.63 16.54
C MET A 109 -1.71 9.10 16.61
N LEU A 110 -1.34 8.46 15.50
CA LEU A 110 -1.34 7.01 15.35
C LEU A 110 0.09 6.47 15.45
N CYS A 111 0.23 5.30 16.06
CA CYS A 111 1.48 4.56 15.97
C CYS A 111 1.70 4.03 14.53
N SER A 112 2.95 3.76 14.16
CA SER A 112 3.28 3.24 12.82
C SER A 112 2.54 1.92 12.51
N ASP A 113 2.35 1.05 13.50
CA ASP A 113 1.61 -0.20 13.33
C ASP A 113 0.10 -0.02 13.15
N GLU A 114 -0.46 1.11 13.59
CA GLU A 114 -1.85 1.47 13.33
C GLU A 114 -2.00 2.03 11.92
N VAL A 115 -1.12 2.95 11.50
CA VAL A 115 -1.19 3.52 10.15
C VAL A 115 -1.02 2.46 9.06
N LEU A 116 -0.14 1.48 9.27
CA LEU A 116 0.09 0.40 8.31
C LEU A 116 -1.08 -0.58 8.17
N LYS A 117 -2.08 -0.53 9.07
CA LYS A 117 -3.29 -1.36 8.97
C LYS A 117 -4.44 -0.68 8.22
N ILE A 118 -4.30 0.61 7.90
CA ILE A 118 -5.31 1.39 7.19
C ILE A 118 -5.48 0.80 5.78
N GLN A 119 -6.73 0.56 5.39
CA GLN A 119 -7.09 0.06 4.07
C GLN A 119 -7.73 1.16 3.22
N ALA A 120 -7.85 0.92 1.92
CA ALA A 120 -8.45 1.90 1.01
C ALA A 120 -9.91 2.25 1.38
N HIS A 121 -10.67 1.29 1.91
CA HIS A 121 -12.05 1.51 2.33
C HIS A 121 -12.19 2.33 3.62
N ASP A 122 -11.11 2.51 4.37
CA ASP A 122 -11.07 3.34 5.57
C ASP A 122 -10.95 4.84 5.23
N ILE A 123 -10.71 5.17 3.96
CA ILE A 123 -10.43 6.53 3.46
C ILE A 123 -11.58 6.96 2.54
N HIS A 124 -12.32 7.99 2.95
CA HIS A 124 -13.41 8.56 2.17
C HIS A 124 -13.09 10.00 1.76
N PHE A 125 -12.98 10.27 0.46
CA PHE A 125 -12.74 11.61 -0.06
C PHE A 125 -14.04 12.41 -0.16
N PHE A 126 -13.97 13.72 0.10
CA PHE A 126 -15.03 14.69 -0.15
C PHE A 126 -14.43 15.95 -0.80
N SER A 127 -15.26 16.94 -1.12
CA SER A 127 -14.87 18.08 -1.98
C SER A 127 -13.56 18.77 -1.61
N ASN A 128 -13.29 18.97 -0.31
CA ASN A 128 -12.11 19.69 0.19
C ASN A 128 -11.33 18.89 1.25
N GLY A 129 -11.46 17.56 1.27
CA GLY A 129 -10.91 16.78 2.36
C GLY A 129 -10.97 15.28 2.18
N LEU A 130 -10.49 14.57 3.20
CA LEU A 130 -10.72 13.15 3.39
C LEU A 130 -11.15 12.86 4.82
N ILE A 131 -11.97 11.84 4.98
CA ILE A 131 -12.40 11.29 6.26
C ILE A 131 -11.68 9.95 6.43
N LEU A 132 -10.97 9.78 7.53
CA LEU A 132 -10.32 8.54 7.90
C LEU A 132 -11.11 7.88 9.03
N THR A 133 -11.70 6.72 8.76
CA THR A 133 -12.38 5.87 9.75
C THR A 133 -11.46 4.72 10.13
N LEU A 134 -11.31 4.44 11.42
CA LEU A 134 -10.45 3.34 11.87
C LEU A 134 -11.27 2.31 12.65
N PRO A 135 -11.20 1.02 12.30
CA PRO A 135 -11.82 -0.03 13.09
C PRO A 135 -10.96 -0.45 14.30
N PHE A 136 -9.72 0.03 14.39
CA PHE A 136 -8.75 -0.32 15.42
C PHE A 136 -8.10 0.93 16.02
N ARG A 137 -7.88 0.93 17.34
CA ARG A 137 -7.01 1.88 18.03
C ARG A 137 -6.59 1.34 19.38
N LYS A 138 -5.30 1.39 19.71
CA LYS A 138 -4.77 0.84 20.99
C LYS A 138 -5.38 1.51 22.21
N THR A 139 -5.69 2.80 22.13
CA THR A 139 -6.28 3.58 23.23
C THR A 139 -7.80 3.43 23.33
N HIS A 140 -8.46 2.85 22.33
CA HIS A 140 -9.91 2.64 22.29
C HIS A 140 -10.23 1.18 22.01
N GLN A 141 -9.86 0.32 22.96
CA GLN A 141 -10.03 -1.14 22.85
C GLN A 141 -11.51 -1.57 22.80
N ASN A 142 -12.42 -0.73 23.30
CA ASN A 142 -13.85 -1.03 23.38
C ASN A 142 -14.66 -0.56 22.15
N GLY A 143 -14.00 -0.01 21.11
CA GLY A 143 -14.67 0.52 19.92
C GLY A 143 -15.02 2.02 20.02
N ASP A 144 -15.96 2.47 19.19
CA ASP A 144 -16.43 3.86 19.06
C ASP A 144 -15.36 4.90 18.73
N ILE A 145 -14.48 4.56 17.79
CA ILE A 145 -13.47 5.49 17.28
C ILE A 145 -14.15 6.51 16.38
N LYS A 146 -14.10 7.79 16.77
CA LYS A 146 -14.60 8.89 15.94
C LYS A 146 -13.74 9.05 14.68
N PRO A 147 -14.35 9.33 13.52
CA PRO A 147 -13.61 9.58 12.29
C PRO A 147 -12.72 10.81 12.39
N PHE A 148 -11.56 10.77 11.72
CA PHE A 148 -10.67 11.91 11.57
C PHE A 148 -11.03 12.68 10.30
N TRP A 149 -11.31 13.97 10.45
CA TRP A 149 -11.59 14.86 9.33
C TRP A 149 -10.32 15.60 8.96
N LEU A 150 -9.74 15.27 7.81
CA LEU A 150 -8.50 15.86 7.32
C LEU A 150 -8.81 16.75 6.12
N TRP A 151 -8.63 18.05 6.30
CA TRP A 151 -8.89 19.05 5.27
C TRP A 151 -7.68 19.27 4.38
N LEU A 152 -7.93 19.76 3.17
CA LEU A 152 -6.87 20.26 2.32
C LEU A 152 -6.16 21.43 3.02
N MET A 153 -4.86 21.28 3.24
CA MET A 153 -4.05 22.30 3.89
C MET A 153 -3.59 23.35 2.87
N PRO A 154 -3.37 24.61 3.31
CA PRO A 154 -2.83 25.64 2.45
C PRO A 154 -1.35 25.36 2.10
N THR A 155 -0.82 26.07 1.11
CA THR A 155 0.51 25.80 0.53
C THR A 155 1.64 25.88 1.56
N GLU A 156 1.50 26.73 2.59
CA GLU A 156 2.48 26.89 3.67
C GLU A 156 2.61 25.63 4.55
N GLU A 157 1.56 24.78 4.56
CA GLU A 157 1.49 23.55 5.35
C GLU A 157 1.36 22.29 4.48
N GLU A 158 1.78 22.39 3.22
CA GLU A 158 1.73 21.28 2.26
C GLU A 158 2.46 20.03 2.77
N HIS A 159 3.52 20.18 3.57
CA HIS A 159 4.26 19.06 4.19
C HIS A 159 3.45 18.27 5.22
N LEU A 160 2.31 18.78 5.69
CA LEU A 160 1.37 18.07 6.56
C LEU A 160 0.11 17.63 5.80
N CYS A 161 -0.07 18.07 4.56
CA CYS A 161 -1.28 17.82 3.79
C CYS A 161 -1.40 16.35 3.41
N THR A 162 -2.21 15.58 4.15
CA THR A 162 -2.41 14.15 3.92
C THR A 162 -3.04 13.87 2.56
N ILE A 163 -3.93 14.73 2.08
CA ILE A 163 -4.57 14.60 0.77
C ILE A 163 -3.52 14.68 -0.34
N GLN A 164 -2.65 15.70 -0.30
CA GLN A 164 -1.60 15.85 -1.30
C GLN A 164 -0.55 14.75 -1.17
N ALA A 165 -0.21 14.33 0.05
CA ALA A 165 0.72 13.23 0.27
C ALA A 165 0.19 11.90 -0.31
N ILE A 166 -1.08 11.58 -0.06
CA ILE A 166 -1.75 10.40 -0.63
C ILE A 166 -1.84 10.53 -2.15
N ALA A 167 -2.27 11.68 -2.67
CA ALA A 167 -2.38 11.90 -4.11
C ALA A 167 -1.04 11.74 -4.83
N LYS A 168 0.04 12.29 -4.26
CA LYS A 168 1.42 12.14 -4.80
C LYS A 168 1.89 10.68 -4.74
N TRP A 169 1.46 9.92 -3.74
CA TRP A 169 1.74 8.48 -3.65
C TRP A 169 0.94 7.65 -4.66
N THR A 170 -0.36 7.92 -4.82
CA THR A 170 -1.28 7.13 -5.66
C THR A 170 -1.22 7.46 -7.16
N MET A 171 -0.32 8.37 -7.59
CA MET A 171 -0.23 8.79 -9.00
C MET A 171 -0.06 7.60 -9.97
N SER A 172 -0.89 7.63 -11.03
CA SER A 172 -1.09 6.65 -12.12
C SER A 172 0.18 6.06 -12.76
N GLU A 173 1.34 6.73 -12.65
CA GLU A 173 2.60 6.31 -13.28
C GLU A 173 3.09 4.95 -12.75
N ARG A 174 2.71 4.56 -11.52
CA ARG A 174 3.11 3.28 -10.91
C ARG A 174 2.10 2.14 -11.09
N PHE A 175 0.83 2.43 -11.43
CA PHE A 175 -0.16 1.36 -11.68
C PHE A 175 0.31 0.45 -12.81
N LEU A 176 0.73 1.04 -13.94
CA LEU A 176 1.22 0.27 -15.08
C LEU A 176 2.48 -0.51 -14.73
N GLU A 177 3.42 0.08 -14.00
CA GLU A 177 4.65 -0.62 -13.61
C GLU A 177 4.39 -1.81 -12.69
N LEU A 178 3.56 -1.63 -11.65
CA LEU A 178 3.19 -2.69 -10.73
C LEU A 178 2.38 -3.79 -11.43
N PHE A 179 1.47 -3.40 -12.32
CA PHE A 179 0.72 -4.34 -13.15
C PHE A 179 1.64 -5.14 -14.07
N ARG A 180 2.62 -4.50 -14.71
CA ARG A 180 3.61 -5.17 -15.55
C ARG A 180 4.48 -6.15 -14.75
N ASN A 181 4.89 -5.78 -13.54
CA ASN A 181 5.61 -6.69 -12.65
C ASN A 181 4.74 -7.90 -12.26
N ASN A 182 3.46 -7.69 -11.97
CA ASN A 182 2.54 -8.78 -11.68
C ASN A 182 2.35 -9.74 -12.86
N LEU A 183 2.32 -9.22 -14.10
CA LEU A 183 2.31 -10.04 -15.31
C LEU A 183 3.59 -10.88 -15.43
N LEU A 184 4.75 -10.30 -15.12
CA LEU A 184 6.02 -11.03 -15.11
C LEU A 184 6.05 -12.13 -14.05
N ASP A 185 5.48 -11.90 -12.86
CA ASP A 185 5.40 -12.91 -11.78
C ASP A 185 4.62 -14.16 -12.22
N ILE A 186 3.65 -14.01 -13.13
CA ILE A 186 2.88 -15.11 -13.72
C ILE A 186 3.40 -15.54 -15.09
N GLY A 187 4.58 -15.06 -15.52
CA GLY A 187 5.25 -15.45 -16.76
C GLY A 187 4.62 -14.90 -18.04
N ILE A 188 3.86 -13.81 -17.96
CA ILE A 188 3.22 -13.13 -19.10
C ILE A 188 4.04 -11.90 -19.50
N ASP A 189 4.26 -11.72 -20.81
CA ASP A 189 4.95 -10.54 -21.34
C ASP A 189 4.10 -9.26 -21.12
N PRO A 190 4.58 -8.28 -20.34
CA PRO A 190 3.88 -7.04 -20.08
C PRO A 190 3.78 -6.09 -21.28
N SER A 191 4.56 -6.29 -22.36
CA SER A 191 4.65 -5.34 -23.48
C SER A 191 3.31 -5.10 -24.20
N LEU A 192 2.43 -6.09 -24.17
CA LEU A 192 1.13 -6.08 -24.82
C LEU A 192 0.02 -5.43 -23.97
N TYR A 193 0.34 -5.04 -22.74
CA TYR A 193 -0.64 -4.57 -21.76
C TYR A 193 -0.42 -3.10 -21.35
N GLY A 194 -1.51 -2.34 -21.30
CA GLY A 194 -1.51 -0.89 -21.02
C GLY A 194 -2.81 -0.42 -20.38
N THR A 195 -3.01 0.90 -20.31
CA THR A 195 -4.15 1.53 -19.59
C THR A 195 -5.51 1.07 -20.10
N HIS A 196 -5.62 0.74 -21.38
CA HIS A 196 -6.86 0.26 -22.00
C HIS A 196 -7.07 -1.25 -21.90
N SER A 197 -6.10 -2.03 -21.41
CA SER A 197 -6.20 -3.50 -21.40
C SER A 197 -7.36 -4.00 -20.54
N PHE A 198 -7.62 -3.38 -19.39
CA PHE A 198 -8.76 -3.72 -18.54
C PHE A 198 -10.10 -3.39 -19.19
N TRP A 199 -10.20 -2.25 -19.88
CA TRP A 199 -11.40 -1.89 -20.63
C TRP A 199 -11.68 -2.87 -21.77
N ARG A 200 -10.64 -3.27 -22.52
CA ARG A 200 -10.74 -4.28 -23.59
C ARG A 200 -11.18 -5.63 -23.04
N GLY A 201 -10.47 -6.14 -22.03
CA GLY A 201 -10.80 -7.41 -21.39
C GLY A 201 -12.21 -7.43 -20.79
N GLY A 202 -12.62 -6.34 -20.15
CA GLY A 202 -13.97 -6.18 -19.61
C GLY A 202 -15.06 -6.20 -20.70
N CYS A 203 -14.85 -5.48 -21.81
CA CYS A 203 -15.78 -5.51 -22.94
C CYS A 203 -15.90 -6.91 -23.56
N GLN A 204 -14.77 -7.60 -23.72
CA GLN A 204 -14.71 -8.96 -24.25
C GLN A 204 -15.41 -9.95 -23.33
N TYR A 205 -15.12 -9.90 -22.02
CA TYR A 205 -15.80 -10.71 -21.02
C TYR A 205 -17.32 -10.51 -21.05
N LEU A 206 -17.77 -9.25 -21.07
CA LEU A 206 -19.20 -8.94 -21.09
C LEU A 206 -19.86 -9.42 -22.39
N HIS A 207 -19.20 -9.27 -23.54
CA HIS A 207 -19.75 -9.67 -24.83
C HIS A 207 -19.73 -11.18 -25.05
N VAL A 208 -18.58 -11.83 -24.83
CA VAL A 208 -18.31 -13.23 -25.18
C VAL A 208 -18.76 -14.18 -24.07
N GLU A 209 -18.41 -13.89 -22.82
CA GLU A 209 -18.72 -14.80 -21.70
C GLU A 209 -20.08 -14.51 -21.07
N ARG A 210 -20.47 -13.23 -20.96
CA ARG A 210 -21.76 -12.83 -20.37
C ARG A 210 -22.86 -12.59 -21.40
N TRP A 211 -22.54 -12.65 -22.69
CA TRP A 211 -23.51 -12.48 -23.78
C TRP A 211 -24.30 -11.18 -23.72
N TRP A 212 -23.70 -10.11 -23.19
CA TRP A 212 -24.36 -8.81 -23.16
C TRP A 212 -24.51 -8.28 -24.58
N PRO A 213 -25.72 -7.83 -24.96
CA PRO A 213 -25.90 -7.09 -26.20
C PRO A 213 -24.96 -5.88 -26.24
N LEU A 214 -24.43 -5.56 -27.41
CA LEU A 214 -23.48 -4.45 -27.55
C LEU A 214 -24.05 -3.13 -27.02
N HIS A 215 -25.33 -2.86 -27.22
CA HIS A 215 -25.96 -1.63 -26.72
C HIS A 215 -25.93 -1.55 -25.18
N CYS A 216 -26.14 -2.66 -24.46
CA CYS A 216 -26.03 -2.69 -22.99
C CYS A 216 -24.59 -2.41 -22.54
N ILE A 217 -23.60 -2.95 -23.25
CA ILE A 217 -22.18 -2.69 -22.97
C ILE A 217 -21.86 -1.21 -23.22
N CYS A 218 -22.40 -0.62 -24.29
CA CYS A 218 -22.21 0.80 -24.61
C CYS A 218 -22.78 1.70 -23.52
N GLU A 219 -24.02 1.44 -23.12
CA GLU A 219 -24.70 2.19 -22.08
C GLU A 219 -23.96 2.07 -20.74
N TRP A 220 -23.58 0.84 -20.36
CA TRP A 220 -22.84 0.57 -19.12
C TRP A 220 -21.44 1.19 -19.11
N GLY A 221 -20.73 1.13 -20.24
CA GLY A 221 -19.39 1.67 -20.42
C GLY A 221 -19.32 3.20 -20.50
N GLY A 222 -20.46 3.89 -20.39
CA GLY A 222 -20.52 5.36 -20.47
C GLY A 222 -20.14 5.90 -21.85
N TRP A 223 -20.40 5.14 -22.90
CA TRP A 223 -20.07 5.51 -24.28
C TRP A 223 -21.10 6.51 -24.82
N SER A 224 -20.61 7.66 -25.34
CA SER A 224 -21.44 8.63 -26.07
C SER A 224 -22.19 7.97 -27.22
N LEU A 225 -23.45 8.35 -27.48
CA LEU A 225 -24.23 7.79 -28.60
C LEU A 225 -23.68 8.18 -29.99
N GLU A 226 -22.73 9.11 -30.06
CA GLU A 226 -22.10 9.61 -31.29
C GLU A 226 -20.78 8.88 -31.65
N PHE A 227 -20.75 7.55 -31.58
CA PHE A 227 -19.54 6.80 -31.94
C PHE A 227 -19.31 6.71 -33.45
N THR A 228 -18.04 6.81 -33.84
CA THR A 228 -17.57 6.07 -35.02
C THR A 228 -17.51 4.59 -34.65
N ASN A 229 -18.26 3.73 -35.35
CA ASN A 229 -18.40 2.28 -35.10
C ASN A 229 -17.07 1.54 -34.86
N LEU A 230 -15.96 2.10 -35.35
CA LEU A 230 -14.61 1.54 -35.26
C LEU A 230 -14.04 1.47 -33.82
N THR A 231 -14.46 2.34 -32.90
CA THR A 231 -13.87 2.36 -31.55
C THR A 231 -14.32 1.15 -30.73
N ILE A 232 -15.60 0.81 -30.76
CA ILE A 232 -16.16 -0.37 -30.07
C ILE A 232 -15.54 -1.64 -30.65
N VAL A 233 -15.42 -1.71 -31.97
CA VAL A 233 -14.76 -2.82 -32.67
C VAL A 233 -13.31 -3.01 -32.20
N LYS A 234 -12.55 -1.93 -31.95
CA LYS A 234 -11.19 -2.02 -31.38
C LYS A 234 -11.15 -2.55 -29.94
N TYR A 235 -12.22 -2.40 -29.16
CA TYR A 235 -12.32 -2.96 -27.81
C TYR A 235 -12.74 -4.43 -27.83
N LEU A 236 -13.56 -4.84 -28.80
CA LEU A 236 -14.01 -6.24 -28.97
C LEU A 236 -12.97 -7.11 -29.67
N ILE A 237 -12.21 -6.56 -30.61
CA ILE A 237 -11.14 -7.27 -31.31
C ILE A 237 -9.88 -7.23 -30.44
N SER A 238 -9.59 -8.36 -29.76
CA SER A 238 -8.36 -8.56 -29.01
C SER A 238 -7.18 -8.83 -29.95
N HIS A 239 -5.95 -8.53 -29.52
CA HIS A 239 -4.77 -9.11 -30.17
C HIS A 239 -4.71 -10.64 -29.96
N ASN A 240 -5.35 -11.13 -28.89
CA ASN A 240 -5.51 -12.57 -28.60
C ASN A 240 -6.73 -13.20 -29.29
N ASN A 241 -7.48 -12.46 -30.10
CA ASN A 241 -8.51 -13.08 -30.93
C ASN A 241 -7.76 -13.79 -32.04
N ASP A 242 -7.56 -15.08 -31.80
CA ASP A 242 -6.80 -15.98 -32.64
C ASP A 242 -7.35 -15.87 -34.06
N ALA A 243 -6.58 -15.20 -34.94
CA ALA A 243 -6.87 -15.10 -36.36
C ALA A 243 -6.54 -16.43 -37.07
N THR A 244 -6.74 -17.55 -36.38
CA THR A 244 -6.31 -18.88 -36.80
C THR A 244 -7.41 -19.63 -37.53
N GLU A 245 -8.66 -19.16 -37.48
CA GLU A 245 -9.73 -19.76 -38.28
C GLU A 245 -9.73 -19.21 -39.70
N PRO A 246 -9.45 -20.05 -40.71
CA PRO A 246 -9.52 -19.64 -42.10
C PRO A 246 -11.00 -19.34 -42.44
N ARG A 247 -11.22 -18.26 -43.19
CA ARG A 247 -12.55 -17.68 -43.45
C ARG A 247 -13.56 -18.70 -43.98
N GLU A 248 -13.08 -19.71 -44.70
CA GLU A 248 -13.87 -20.80 -45.28
C GLU A 248 -14.56 -21.65 -44.20
N GLN A 249 -14.07 -21.64 -42.96
CA GLN A 249 -14.60 -22.43 -41.84
C GLN A 249 -15.73 -21.72 -41.07
N PHE A 250 -15.98 -20.42 -41.30
CA PHE A 250 -17.00 -19.67 -40.57
C PHE A 250 -18.42 -20.18 -40.82
N PHE A 251 -18.69 -20.73 -42.01
CA PHE A 251 -19.98 -21.26 -42.42
C PHE A 251 -19.93 -22.72 -42.87
N ASN A 252 -18.85 -23.44 -42.57
CA ASN A 252 -18.74 -24.85 -42.92
C ASN A 252 -19.77 -25.67 -42.11
N PRO A 253 -20.81 -26.25 -42.72
CA PRO A 253 -21.86 -26.99 -42.01
C PRO A 253 -21.35 -28.31 -41.43
N ASP A 254 -20.22 -28.83 -41.95
CA ASP A 254 -19.56 -30.06 -41.49
C ASP A 254 -18.58 -29.80 -40.35
N ARG A 255 -18.55 -28.57 -39.81
CA ARG A 255 -17.66 -28.20 -38.71
C ARG A 255 -18.09 -28.86 -37.41
N HIS A 256 -17.15 -29.56 -36.76
CA HIS A 256 -17.34 -30.06 -35.40
C HIS A 256 -17.11 -28.93 -34.37
N PRO A 257 -18.02 -28.73 -33.39
CA PRO A 257 -17.86 -27.70 -32.36
C PRO A 257 -16.65 -28.02 -31.46
N SER A 258 -15.73 -27.08 -31.31
CA SER A 258 -14.50 -27.24 -30.52
C SER A 258 -14.72 -27.07 -29.02
N ILE A 259 -15.80 -26.39 -28.61
CA ILE A 259 -16.13 -26.11 -27.20
C ILE A 259 -17.61 -26.46 -26.94
N LYS A 260 -17.94 -26.94 -25.74
CA LYS A 260 -19.33 -27.16 -25.32
C LYS A 260 -19.93 -25.83 -24.87
N CYS A 261 -21.12 -25.50 -25.36
CA CYS A 261 -21.83 -24.29 -24.93
C CYS A 261 -22.00 -24.28 -23.41
N PRO A 262 -21.57 -23.23 -22.68
CA PRO A 262 -21.67 -23.18 -21.23
C PRO A 262 -23.12 -23.05 -20.73
N HIS A 263 -24.06 -22.66 -21.60
CA HIS A 263 -25.47 -22.51 -21.25
C HIS A 263 -26.29 -23.79 -21.43
N CYS A 264 -26.03 -24.58 -22.47
CA CYS A 264 -26.81 -25.78 -22.78
C CYS A 264 -26.01 -27.10 -22.74
N GLY A 265 -24.69 -27.04 -22.57
CA GLY A 265 -23.80 -28.20 -22.47
C GLY A 265 -23.65 -29.01 -23.77
N ARG A 266 -24.26 -28.56 -24.88
CA ARG A 266 -24.18 -29.22 -26.19
C ARG A 266 -23.05 -28.63 -27.03
N SER A 267 -22.48 -29.46 -27.89
CA SER A 267 -21.68 -29.02 -29.03
C SER A 267 -22.62 -28.37 -30.04
N CYS A 268 -22.80 -27.05 -29.97
CA CYS A 268 -23.57 -26.27 -30.96
C CYS A 268 -22.64 -25.29 -31.68
N LEU A 269 -23.09 -24.79 -32.83
CA LEU A 269 -22.49 -23.63 -33.54
C LEU A 269 -22.58 -22.32 -32.75
N CYS A 270 -23.27 -22.33 -31.61
CA CYS A 270 -23.38 -21.24 -30.66
C CYS A 270 -22.30 -21.25 -29.56
N ALA A 271 -21.34 -22.18 -29.64
CA ALA A 271 -20.18 -22.25 -28.77
C ALA A 271 -19.04 -21.38 -29.30
#